data_AF-A0A7Y7CFG4-F1
#
_entry.id   AF-A0A7Y7CFG4-F1
#
_cell.length_a   1.000
_cell.length_b   1.000
_cell.length_c   1.000
_cell.angle_alpha   90.00
_cell.angle_beta   90.00
_cell.angle_gamma   90.00
#
_symmetry.space_group_name_H-M   'P 1'
#
loop_
_entity.id
_entity.type
_entity.pdbx_description
1 polymer ?
#
loop_
_entity_poly.entity_id
_entity_poly.type
_entity_poly.pdbx_seq_one_letter_code
_entity_poly.pdbx_strand_id
1 'polypeptide(L)'
;MADYPCWHWNRVFLWLLLLGMACTQSPVGGGVEAPPAESLSTQEARAVTSSYVDLRLRVGRGVAVGRTCGAANEVTPACGGGSGPDMSFHFIAPYDGAYTFVTDPTDTTDYDTVVQVTDWNSSASLGCNDNASSSTLTSSAVLNLARNQEVRITVDGKNGSCGRFMLNIHVVESACGPCNTPPGPCHSPYGVCSGATCVYEPLAAGASCNDGNACTLNDKCGATGACTGTTVGCNSPPGTCYASPGTCNPATGVCSYAARPAGTSCSDGDSCTSGDTCHGGACYSGPQVCCSGGGVLCNGMCCSQGDYCMGGTCRPRCLALDVVRTPENQMIPACPMEVF
;
A
#
# COMPACT_ATOMS: atom_id res chain seq x y z
N MET A 1 32.70 -24.77 16.24
CA MET A 1 32.80 -25.60 17.46
C MET A 1 32.41 -24.71 18.62
N ALA A 2 31.42 -25.16 19.39
CA ALA A 2 31.01 -24.73 20.73
C ALA A 2 30.48 -23.28 20.93
N ASP A 3 29.23 -23.27 21.39
CA ASP A 3 28.42 -22.20 21.92
C ASP A 3 28.88 -21.62 23.29
N TYR A 4 28.23 -20.49 23.64
CA TYR A 4 27.89 -19.97 24.98
C TYR A 4 28.81 -18.88 25.61
N PRO A 5 28.28 -18.02 26.53
CA PRO A 5 27.66 -16.74 26.19
C PRO A 5 28.14 -15.58 27.10
N CYS A 6 27.80 -14.34 26.75
CA CYS A 6 27.93 -13.21 27.67
C CYS A 6 26.81 -13.26 28.73
N TRP A 7 27.16 -13.51 30.00
CA TRP A 7 26.29 -13.27 31.15
C TRP A 7 26.88 -12.17 32.05
N HIS A 8 26.33 -10.96 31.89
CA HIS A 8 25.48 -10.31 32.89
C HIS A 8 26.03 -10.00 34.32
N TRP A 9 25.87 -8.73 34.69
CA TRP A 9 25.73 -8.12 36.03
C TRP A 9 26.91 -7.34 36.65
N ASN A 10 26.74 -6.01 36.57
CA ASN A 10 26.49 -5.13 37.73
C ASN A 10 27.68 -4.86 38.68
N ARG A 11 28.22 -3.64 38.61
CA ARG A 11 28.21 -2.71 39.76
C ARG A 11 28.74 -1.32 39.39
N VAL A 12 27.91 -0.35 39.77
CA VAL A 12 28.16 1.08 39.94
C VAL A 12 29.45 1.33 40.73
N PHE A 13 30.36 2.17 40.22
CA PHE A 13 31.08 3.14 41.05
C PHE A 13 31.48 4.36 40.21
N LEU A 14 31.18 5.51 40.79
CA LEU A 14 31.29 6.87 40.27
C LEU A 14 32.63 7.48 40.75
N TRP A 15 33.14 8.45 39.98
CA TRP A 15 34.10 9.52 40.31
C TRP A 15 35.48 9.53 39.62
N LEU A 16 35.51 10.41 38.62
CA LEU A 16 36.47 11.48 38.32
C LEU A 16 37.92 11.17 37.88
N LEU A 17 38.13 11.50 36.59
CA LEU A 17 39.06 12.50 36.08
C LEU A 17 40.54 12.36 36.50
N LEU A 18 41.32 11.76 35.60
CA LEU A 18 42.73 12.11 35.45
C LEU A 18 43.14 12.06 33.97
N LEU A 19 43.64 13.22 33.55
CA LEU A 19 44.53 13.55 32.44
C LEU A 19 44.63 12.59 31.24
N GLY A 20 44.42 13.19 30.07
CA GLY A 20 44.89 12.64 28.82
C GLY A 20 46.40 12.42 28.81
N MET A 21 46.81 11.32 28.19
CA MET A 21 47.96 11.27 27.29
C MET A 21 47.70 10.14 26.27
N ALA A 22 47.89 10.50 25.02
CA ALA A 22 47.69 9.67 23.85
C ALA A 22 48.69 8.51 23.78
N CYS A 23 48.21 7.36 23.29
CA CYS A 23 48.98 6.42 22.49
C CYS A 23 47.99 5.70 21.56
N THR A 24 47.74 6.28 20.38
CA THR A 24 47.10 5.55 19.27
C THR A 24 48.18 5.07 18.32
N GLN A 25 48.43 3.76 18.33
CA GLN A 25 49.05 3.07 17.22
C GLN A 25 48.03 2.99 16.08
N SER A 26 48.42 3.45 14.89
CA SER A 26 47.68 3.17 13.65
C SER A 26 47.76 1.69 13.29
N PRO A 27 46.69 1.15 12.69
CA PRO A 27 46.84 0.23 11.58
C PRO A 27 46.35 0.86 10.28
N VAL A 28 47.11 0.58 9.24
CA VAL A 28 46.97 0.98 7.85
C VAL A 28 45.82 0.23 7.19
N GLY A 29 45.05 0.94 6.35
CA GLY A 29 44.60 0.39 5.07
C GLY A 29 43.08 0.25 4.88
N GLY A 30 42.53 1.08 4.00
CA GLY A 30 41.28 0.77 3.28
C GLY A 30 40.13 1.76 3.48
N GLY A 31 40.36 3.06 3.22
CA GLY A 31 39.32 4.09 3.23
C GLY A 31 39.13 4.69 1.84
N VAL A 32 37.90 4.57 1.33
CA VAL A 32 37.40 5.15 0.09
C VAL A 32 37.64 6.66 0.08
N GLU A 33 38.08 7.18 -1.06
CA GLU A 33 38.41 8.59 -1.28
C GLU A 33 37.24 9.50 -0.90
N ALA A 34 37.43 10.34 0.12
CA ALA A 34 36.47 11.36 0.52
C ALA A 34 36.49 12.50 -0.51
N PRO A 35 35.33 12.98 -1.00
CA PRO A 35 35.29 14.14 -1.88
C PRO A 35 35.85 15.38 -1.15
N PRO A 36 36.53 16.29 -1.87
CA PRO A 36 37.13 17.46 -1.25
C PRO A 36 36.03 18.33 -0.62
N ALA A 37 36.34 18.91 0.54
CA ALA A 37 35.49 19.90 1.18
C ALA A 37 35.27 21.07 0.21
N GLU A 38 34.08 21.15 -0.37
CA GLU A 38 33.64 22.35 -1.06
C GLU A 38 33.66 23.48 -0.05
N SER A 39 34.58 24.43 -0.28
CA SER A 39 34.49 25.75 0.31
C SER A 39 33.06 26.25 0.11
N LEU A 40 32.38 26.67 1.20
CA LEU A 40 31.23 27.54 1.09
C LEU A 40 31.70 28.81 0.37
N SER A 41 31.61 28.81 -0.95
CA SER A 41 31.44 30.03 -1.68
C SER A 41 30.17 30.65 -1.12
N THR A 42 30.27 31.89 -0.69
CA THR A 42 29.09 32.74 -0.52
C THR A 42 28.32 32.64 -1.82
N GLN A 43 27.32 31.78 -1.85
CA GLN A 43 26.30 31.75 -2.86
C GLN A 43 25.63 33.10 -2.69
N GLU A 44 26.12 34.10 -3.43
CA GLU A 44 25.44 35.37 -3.57
C GLU A 44 23.99 35.03 -3.82
N ALA A 45 23.12 35.52 -2.95
CA ALA A 45 21.70 35.28 -3.02
C ALA A 45 21.27 35.53 -4.47
N ARG A 46 20.96 34.46 -5.20
CA ARG A 46 20.35 34.57 -6.51
C ARG A 46 19.08 35.36 -6.26
N ALA A 47 19.05 36.62 -6.71
CA ALA A 47 17.89 37.48 -6.59
C ALA A 47 16.67 36.66 -7.04
N VAL A 48 15.77 36.41 -6.11
CA VAL A 48 14.53 35.68 -6.39
C VAL A 48 13.74 36.61 -7.31
N THR A 49 13.80 36.37 -8.62
CA THR A 49 13.03 37.09 -9.63
C THR A 49 11.55 36.66 -9.65
N SER A 50 11.05 36.12 -8.54
CA SER A 50 9.63 35.86 -8.36
C SER A 50 9.03 37.08 -7.68
N SER A 51 8.18 37.82 -8.39
CA SER A 51 7.40 38.94 -7.86
C SER A 51 6.32 38.51 -6.85
N TYR A 52 6.32 37.23 -6.44
CA TYR A 52 5.34 36.66 -5.53
C TYR A 52 5.90 35.45 -4.75
N VAL A 53 5.23 35.08 -3.66
CA VAL A 53 5.47 33.86 -2.89
C VAL A 53 4.37 32.83 -3.17
N ASP A 54 4.74 31.60 -3.50
CA ASP A 54 3.77 30.53 -3.78
C ASP A 54 3.23 29.90 -2.48
N LEU A 55 1.95 30.12 -2.17
CA LEU A 55 1.23 29.51 -1.04
C LEU A 55 0.56 28.18 -1.42
N ARG A 56 0.43 27.88 -2.72
CA ARG A 56 -0.32 26.75 -3.26
C ARG A 56 -1.73 26.67 -2.66
N LEU A 57 -1.98 25.63 -1.87
CA LEU A 57 -3.29 25.27 -1.32
C LEU A 57 -3.45 25.65 0.17
N ARG A 58 -2.49 26.39 0.75
CA ARG A 58 -2.46 26.65 2.20
C ARG A 58 -3.59 27.60 2.61
N VAL A 59 -4.41 27.15 3.56
CA VAL A 59 -5.45 27.92 4.25
C VAL A 59 -5.23 27.86 5.76
N GLY A 60 -5.80 28.81 6.50
CA GLY A 60 -5.72 28.90 7.96
C GLY A 60 -5.13 30.22 8.45
N ARG A 61 -4.75 30.24 9.73
CA ARG A 61 -4.05 31.36 10.36
C ARG A 61 -2.55 31.31 10.04
N GLY A 62 -1.94 32.47 9.79
CA GLY A 62 -0.51 32.63 9.55
C GLY A 62 0.00 31.93 8.30
N VAL A 63 -0.79 31.93 7.22
CA VAL A 63 -0.35 31.28 5.96
C VAL A 63 0.86 31.99 5.35
N ALA A 64 1.01 33.30 5.61
CA ALA A 64 2.20 34.06 5.32
C ALA A 64 2.43 35.15 6.37
N VAL A 65 3.69 35.45 6.64
CA VAL A 65 4.12 36.60 7.45
C VAL A 65 5.17 37.34 6.64
N GLY A 66 5.04 38.66 6.56
CA GLY A 66 5.89 39.47 5.69
C GLY A 66 6.07 40.89 6.21
N ARG A 67 6.88 41.65 5.45
CA ARG A 67 7.05 43.09 5.66
C ARG A 67 7.07 43.78 4.31
N THR A 68 6.18 44.74 4.10
CA THR A 68 6.13 45.50 2.85
C THR A 68 7.21 46.58 2.78
N CYS A 69 7.67 47.13 3.91
CA CYS A 69 8.71 48.16 3.88
C CYS A 69 9.99 47.69 3.17
N GLY A 70 10.38 48.41 2.11
CA GLY A 70 11.55 48.10 1.30
C GLY A 70 11.32 47.05 0.21
N ALA A 71 10.10 46.49 0.11
CA ALA A 71 9.67 45.74 -1.07
C ALA A 71 9.50 46.69 -2.26
N ALA A 72 9.40 46.10 -3.45
CA ALA A 72 9.00 46.84 -4.63
C ALA A 72 7.48 47.10 -4.59
N ASN A 73 7.01 47.93 -5.52
CA ASN A 73 5.59 48.24 -5.71
C ASN A 73 5.23 47.76 -7.11
N GLU A 74 4.81 46.51 -7.21
CA GLU A 74 4.49 45.81 -8.45
C GLU A 74 3.00 45.88 -8.80
N VAL A 75 2.13 46.07 -7.81
CA VAL A 75 0.68 46.00 -7.96
C VAL A 75 0.01 47.19 -7.29
N THR A 76 -0.55 48.08 -8.10
CA THR A 76 -1.43 49.14 -7.60
C THR A 76 -2.81 48.57 -7.27
N PRO A 77 -3.29 48.65 -6.02
CA PRO A 77 -4.59 48.13 -5.63
C PRO A 77 -5.74 48.91 -6.30
N ALA A 78 -6.86 48.25 -6.55
CA ALA A 78 -8.06 48.89 -7.12
C ALA A 78 -8.79 49.79 -6.09
N CYS A 79 -8.45 49.69 -4.80
CA CYS A 79 -9.05 50.43 -3.69
C CYS A 79 -7.96 50.96 -2.73
N GLY A 80 -8.34 51.77 -1.72
CA GLY A 80 -7.39 52.24 -0.69
C GLY A 80 -6.62 53.54 -0.99
N GLY A 81 -6.85 54.19 -2.13
CA GLY A 81 -6.52 55.61 -2.35
C GLY A 81 -5.03 55.98 -2.52
N GLY A 82 -4.12 55.01 -2.45
CA GLY A 82 -2.70 55.16 -2.73
C GLY A 82 -2.00 53.79 -2.72
N SER A 83 -0.83 53.68 -3.35
CA SER A 83 -0.07 52.43 -3.42
C SER A 83 1.30 52.62 -2.77
N GLY A 84 1.64 51.70 -1.87
CA GLY A 84 2.94 51.59 -1.23
C GLY A 84 3.73 50.41 -1.79
N PRO A 85 4.88 50.10 -1.18
CA PRO A 85 5.52 48.80 -1.39
C PRO A 85 4.54 47.64 -1.12
N ASP A 86 4.56 46.61 -1.95
CA ASP A 86 3.64 45.48 -1.83
C ASP A 86 4.35 44.12 -1.79
N MET A 87 3.58 43.10 -1.38
CA MET A 87 3.99 41.71 -1.49
C MET A 87 2.86 40.87 -2.07
N SER A 88 3.18 40.12 -3.12
CA SER A 88 2.22 39.25 -3.79
C SER A 88 2.39 37.77 -3.40
N PHE A 89 1.30 37.03 -3.47
CA PHE A 89 1.21 35.61 -3.18
C PHE A 89 0.41 34.89 -4.26
N HIS A 90 0.85 33.71 -4.67
CA HIS A 90 0.08 32.83 -5.56
C HIS A 90 -0.72 31.83 -4.71
N PHE A 91 -2.02 31.76 -4.94
CA PHE A 91 -2.93 30.86 -4.24
C PHE A 91 -3.81 30.13 -5.24
N ILE A 92 -4.06 28.85 -4.97
CA ILE A 92 -4.93 27.98 -5.76
C ILE A 92 -6.06 27.54 -4.83
N ALA A 93 -7.30 27.88 -5.18
CA ALA A 93 -8.46 27.52 -4.37
C ALA A 93 -8.60 25.98 -4.31
N PRO A 94 -8.42 25.34 -3.13
CA PRO A 94 -8.49 23.88 -3.03
C PRO A 94 -9.87 23.30 -3.33
N TYR A 95 -10.93 24.10 -3.15
CA TYR A 95 -12.33 23.71 -3.37
C TYR A 95 -13.19 24.93 -3.71
N ASP A 96 -14.40 24.69 -4.22
CA ASP A 96 -15.40 25.74 -4.40
C ASP A 96 -15.81 26.30 -3.04
N GLY A 97 -15.78 27.61 -2.87
CA GLY A 97 -16.19 28.22 -1.62
C GLY A 97 -15.92 29.71 -1.52
N ALA A 98 -16.39 30.28 -0.42
CA ALA A 98 -16.09 31.65 -0.03
C ALA A 98 -14.79 31.67 0.78
N TYR A 99 -13.79 32.38 0.25
CA TYR A 99 -12.50 32.60 0.88
C TYR A 99 -12.44 34.02 1.42
N THR A 100 -11.95 34.16 2.64
CA THR A 100 -11.65 35.44 3.29
C THR A 100 -10.15 35.58 3.41
N PHE A 101 -9.60 36.52 2.66
CA PHE A 101 -8.19 36.93 2.70
C PHE A 101 -8.08 38.11 3.65
N VAL A 102 -7.49 37.90 4.82
CA VAL A 102 -7.50 38.90 5.89
C VAL A 102 -6.11 39.10 6.48
N THR A 103 -5.74 40.36 6.70
CA THR A 103 -4.62 40.73 7.56
C THR A 103 -5.13 40.91 8.99
N ASP A 104 -4.46 40.30 9.97
CA ASP A 104 -4.95 40.30 11.36
C ASP A 104 -4.18 41.33 12.22
N PRO A 105 -4.87 42.28 12.88
CA PRO A 105 -4.21 43.28 13.73
C PRO A 105 -3.73 42.68 15.07
N THR A 106 -4.27 41.53 15.47
CA THR A 106 -3.92 40.87 16.74
C THR A 106 -2.63 40.05 16.62
N ASP A 107 -2.26 39.69 15.40
CA ASP A 107 -1.18 38.74 15.10
C ASP A 107 -0.10 39.38 14.22
N THR A 108 0.50 40.49 14.64
CA THR A 108 1.69 41.16 14.06
C THR A 108 1.48 42.20 12.94
N THR A 109 0.26 42.40 12.45
CA THR A 109 0.02 43.48 11.46
C THR A 109 0.07 44.84 12.14
N ASP A 110 1.05 45.68 11.77
CA ASP A 110 1.37 46.93 12.47
C ASP A 110 1.16 48.22 11.65
N TYR A 111 0.49 48.13 10.49
CA TYR A 111 0.21 49.25 9.60
C TYR A 111 -1.14 49.13 8.90
N ASP A 112 -1.55 50.20 8.21
CA ASP A 112 -2.79 50.26 7.42
C ASP A 112 -2.62 49.51 6.10
N THR A 113 -3.19 48.31 6.01
CA THR A 113 -3.01 47.42 4.85
C THR A 113 -4.05 47.68 3.76
N VAL A 114 -3.79 47.19 2.56
CA VAL A 114 -4.80 46.97 1.51
C VAL A 114 -4.61 45.56 0.98
N VAL A 115 -5.67 44.76 0.95
CA VAL A 115 -5.67 43.43 0.33
C VAL A 115 -6.37 43.51 -1.01
N GLN A 116 -5.60 43.28 -2.07
CA GLN A 116 -6.09 43.14 -3.45
C GLN A 116 -5.98 41.68 -3.86
N VAL A 117 -7.02 41.15 -4.49
CA VAL A 117 -7.01 39.81 -5.09
C VAL A 117 -7.32 39.94 -6.58
N THR A 118 -6.46 39.39 -7.43
CA THR A 118 -6.62 39.38 -8.88
C THR A 118 -6.63 37.96 -9.42
N ASP A 119 -7.30 37.77 -10.54
CA ASP A 119 -7.23 36.52 -11.31
C ASP A 119 -5.80 36.30 -11.82
N TRP A 120 -5.29 35.07 -11.69
CA TRP A 120 -3.90 34.77 -12.02
C TRP A 120 -3.54 35.04 -13.48
N ASN A 121 -4.43 34.71 -14.41
CA ASN A 121 -4.14 34.74 -15.84
C ASN A 121 -4.45 36.11 -16.46
N SER A 122 -5.59 36.68 -16.09
CA SER A 122 -6.06 37.94 -16.65
C SER A 122 -5.60 39.17 -15.87
N SER A 123 -5.07 38.99 -14.65
CA SER A 123 -4.80 40.07 -13.71
C SER A 123 -6.03 40.94 -13.38
N ALA A 124 -7.23 40.48 -13.72
CA ALA A 124 -8.46 41.20 -13.45
C ALA A 124 -8.69 41.27 -11.93
N SER A 125 -9.06 42.44 -11.41
CA SER A 125 -9.43 42.59 -10.00
C SER A 125 -10.67 41.77 -9.69
N LEU A 126 -10.53 40.80 -8.78
CA LEU A 126 -11.63 39.98 -8.27
C LEU A 126 -12.24 40.60 -7.01
N GLY A 127 -11.39 41.20 -6.16
CA GLY A 127 -11.83 41.91 -4.97
C GLY A 127 -10.71 42.75 -4.36
N CYS A 128 -11.09 43.81 -3.67
CA CYS A 128 -10.16 44.68 -2.96
C CYS A 128 -10.83 45.16 -1.67
N ASN A 129 -10.06 45.23 -0.60
CA ASN A 129 -10.49 45.86 0.65
C ASN A 129 -9.28 46.58 1.28
N ASP A 130 -9.49 47.79 1.79
CA ASP A 130 -8.50 48.54 2.57
C ASP A 130 -8.73 48.32 4.07
N ASN A 131 -9.97 48.46 4.52
CA ASN A 131 -10.31 48.31 5.92
C ASN A 131 -11.43 47.26 6.09
N ALA A 132 -11.16 46.24 6.90
CA ALA A 132 -12.11 45.20 7.31
C ALA A 132 -13.31 45.79 8.05
N SER A 133 -13.14 46.97 8.67
CA SER A 133 -14.20 47.81 9.23
C SER A 133 -13.73 49.27 9.29
N SER A 134 -14.65 50.22 9.49
CA SER A 134 -14.33 51.65 9.60
C SER A 134 -13.41 52.03 10.77
N SER A 135 -13.12 51.11 11.70
CA SER A 135 -12.27 51.31 12.87
C SER A 135 -11.01 50.43 12.89
N THR A 136 -10.78 49.59 11.87
CA THR A 136 -9.58 48.75 11.77
C THR A 136 -8.64 49.25 10.67
N LEU A 137 -7.34 49.08 10.90
CA LEU A 137 -6.27 49.34 9.92
C LEU A 137 -5.93 48.10 9.08
N THR A 138 -6.63 47.00 9.30
CA THR A 138 -6.41 45.77 8.55
C THR A 138 -7.49 45.53 7.54
N SER A 139 -7.19 44.74 6.52
CA SER A 139 -8.05 44.52 5.37
C SER A 139 -8.58 43.10 5.33
N SER A 140 -9.78 42.92 4.80
CA SER A 140 -10.45 41.64 4.62
C SER A 140 -11.20 41.61 3.28
N ALA A 141 -10.70 40.84 2.31
CA ALA A 141 -11.37 40.61 1.03
C ALA A 141 -12.07 39.25 1.04
N VAL A 142 -13.37 39.22 0.73
CA VAL A 142 -14.16 37.99 0.66
C VAL A 142 -14.50 37.70 -0.80
N LEU A 143 -14.19 36.50 -1.28
CA LEU A 143 -14.41 36.08 -2.67
C LEU A 143 -14.93 34.66 -2.75
N ASN A 144 -15.87 34.44 -3.67
CA ASN A 144 -16.21 33.09 -4.10
C ASN A 144 -15.22 32.66 -5.17
N LEU A 145 -14.45 31.61 -4.89
CA LEU A 145 -13.52 31.04 -5.85
C LEU A 145 -13.97 29.62 -6.21
N ALA A 146 -13.85 29.30 -7.49
CA ALA A 146 -14.02 27.94 -7.97
C ALA A 146 -12.79 27.10 -7.65
N ARG A 147 -12.95 25.79 -7.53
CA ARG A 147 -11.85 24.85 -7.35
C ARG A 147 -10.81 25.01 -8.46
N ASN A 148 -9.53 24.95 -8.08
CA ASN A 148 -8.38 25.17 -8.95
C ASN A 148 -8.33 26.55 -9.61
N GLN A 149 -9.21 27.48 -9.22
CA GLN A 149 -9.07 28.86 -9.63
C GLN A 149 -7.81 29.42 -8.96
N GLU A 150 -6.89 29.89 -9.80
CA GLU A 150 -5.65 30.50 -9.37
C GLU A 150 -5.85 32.00 -9.23
N VAL A 151 -5.37 32.56 -8.13
CA VAL A 151 -5.43 33.99 -7.84
C VAL A 151 -4.08 34.49 -7.34
N ARG A 152 -3.84 35.79 -7.56
CA ARG A 152 -2.78 36.53 -6.89
C ARG A 152 -3.38 37.34 -5.75
N ILE A 153 -2.86 37.17 -4.55
CA ILE A 153 -3.20 37.98 -3.38
C ILE A 153 -2.07 38.98 -3.19
N THR A 154 -2.38 40.25 -3.11
CA THR A 154 -1.42 41.34 -2.91
C THR A 154 -1.74 42.02 -1.60
N VAL A 155 -0.75 42.10 -0.71
CA VAL A 155 -0.82 42.92 0.50
C VAL A 155 -0.01 44.18 0.26
N ASP A 156 -0.70 45.31 0.14
CA ASP A 156 -0.14 46.66 -0.01
C ASP A 156 -0.43 47.46 1.28
N GLY A 157 0.00 48.72 1.35
CA GLY A 157 -0.33 49.66 2.39
C GLY A 157 -1.03 50.91 1.88
N LYS A 158 -2.02 51.33 2.66
CA LYS A 158 -2.84 52.50 2.35
C LYS A 158 -2.00 53.78 2.37
N ASN A 159 -2.17 54.63 1.36
CA ASN A 159 -1.46 55.90 1.22
C ASN A 159 0.08 55.78 1.34
N GLY A 160 0.66 54.66 0.93
CA GLY A 160 2.11 54.44 1.01
C GLY A 160 2.61 53.99 2.39
N SER A 161 1.70 53.64 3.32
CA SER A 161 2.07 52.99 4.58
C SER A 161 2.80 51.67 4.32
N CYS A 162 3.67 51.26 5.23
CA CYS A 162 4.31 49.96 5.16
C CYS A 162 4.61 49.45 6.56
N GLY A 163 4.72 48.14 6.69
CA GLY A 163 4.99 47.51 7.98
C GLY A 163 5.01 46.00 7.87
N ARG A 164 4.91 45.33 9.01
CA ARG A 164 4.74 43.89 9.09
C ARG A 164 3.28 43.52 8.95
N PHE A 165 3.02 42.36 8.36
CA PHE A 165 1.68 41.80 8.24
C PHE A 165 1.71 40.29 8.46
N MET A 166 0.58 39.77 8.94
CA MET A 166 0.25 38.35 8.86
C MET A 166 -0.99 38.17 8.00
N LEU A 167 -0.87 37.36 6.95
CA LEU A 167 -1.97 36.98 6.08
C LEU A 167 -2.59 35.68 6.59
N ASN A 168 -3.90 35.72 6.79
CA ASN A 168 -4.74 34.56 7.05
C ASN A 168 -5.65 34.32 5.84
N ILE A 169 -5.90 33.05 5.54
CA ILE A 169 -6.88 32.65 4.52
C ILE A 169 -7.91 31.78 5.22
N HIS A 170 -9.05 32.35 5.55
CA HIS A 170 -10.16 31.61 6.13
C HIS A 170 -11.10 31.15 5.03
N VAL A 171 -11.58 29.94 5.17
CA VAL A 171 -12.68 29.45 4.37
C VAL A 171 -13.93 29.61 5.21
N VAL A 172 -14.92 30.31 4.67
CA VAL A 172 -16.28 30.24 5.23
C VAL A 172 -16.77 28.84 4.88
N GLU A 173 -16.75 27.96 5.88
CA GLU A 173 -17.08 26.55 5.70
C GLU A 173 -18.42 26.41 4.99
N SER A 174 -18.37 25.89 3.77
CA SER A 174 -19.49 25.15 3.23
C SER A 174 -19.78 24.00 4.19
N ALA A 175 -21.05 23.73 4.51
CA ALA A 175 -21.45 22.82 5.60
C ALA A 175 -20.90 21.37 5.50
N CYS A 176 -20.28 21.02 4.38
CA CYS A 176 -19.69 19.72 4.09
C CYS A 176 -18.16 19.64 4.28
N GLY A 177 -17.47 20.74 4.59
CA GLY A 177 -16.00 20.78 4.72
C GLY A 177 -15.23 20.61 3.40
N PRO A 178 -13.92 20.31 3.43
CA PRO A 178 -13.12 20.09 2.22
C PRO A 178 -13.49 18.73 1.62
N CYS A 179 -14.23 18.69 0.51
CA CYS A 179 -14.64 17.45 -0.16
C CYS A 179 -13.47 16.70 -0.82
N ASN A 180 -12.55 16.15 -0.01
CA ASN A 180 -11.32 15.48 -0.42
C ASN A 180 -11.25 14.02 0.06
N THR A 181 -12.36 13.47 0.56
CA THR A 181 -12.46 12.10 1.07
C THR A 181 -13.53 11.35 0.27
N PRO A 182 -13.19 10.88 -0.95
CA PRO A 182 -14.14 10.18 -1.80
C PRO A 182 -14.62 8.86 -1.18
N PRO A 183 -15.82 8.37 -1.55
CA PRO A 183 -16.34 7.08 -1.04
C PRO A 183 -15.52 5.85 -1.44
N GLY A 184 -14.71 5.94 -2.50
CA GLY A 184 -13.91 4.83 -3.00
C GLY A 184 -13.05 5.23 -4.21
N PRO A 185 -12.25 4.28 -4.74
CA PRO A 185 -11.24 4.55 -5.78
C PRO A 185 -11.82 4.86 -7.16
N CYS A 186 -13.13 4.67 -7.34
CA CYS A 186 -13.86 4.96 -8.58
C CYS A 186 -14.62 6.29 -8.54
N HIS A 187 -14.21 7.18 -7.66
CA HIS A 187 -14.72 8.55 -7.59
C HIS A 187 -13.56 9.53 -7.76
N SER A 188 -13.86 10.72 -8.28
CA SER A 188 -12.89 11.82 -8.31
C SER A 188 -12.28 12.02 -6.92
N PRO A 189 -10.96 12.24 -6.79
CA PRO A 189 -10.32 12.52 -5.50
C PRO A 189 -10.87 13.78 -4.81
N TYR A 190 -11.62 14.60 -5.54
CA TYR A 190 -12.24 15.82 -5.06
C TYR A 190 -13.70 15.88 -5.48
N GLY A 191 -14.57 16.27 -4.55
CA GLY A 191 -16.02 16.43 -4.75
C GLY A 191 -16.45 17.89 -4.68
N VAL A 192 -17.74 18.12 -4.96
CA VAL A 192 -18.40 19.41 -4.86
C VAL A 192 -19.36 19.40 -3.68
N CYS A 193 -19.42 20.51 -2.95
CA CYS A 193 -20.37 20.65 -1.86
C CYS A 193 -21.79 20.83 -2.39
N SER A 194 -22.71 19.94 -2.03
CA SER A 194 -24.14 20.08 -2.28
C SER A 194 -24.88 20.14 -0.94
N GLY A 195 -25.16 21.35 -0.46
CA GLY A 195 -25.70 21.57 0.87
C GLY A 195 -24.69 21.22 1.98
N ALA A 196 -24.99 20.19 2.77
CA ALA A 196 -24.11 19.67 3.82
C ALA A 196 -23.37 18.38 3.42
N THR A 197 -23.50 17.94 2.16
CA THR A 197 -22.94 16.67 1.68
C THR A 197 -21.96 16.90 0.54
N CYS A 198 -20.83 16.18 0.55
CA CYS A 198 -19.90 16.13 -0.57
C CYS A 198 -20.38 15.15 -1.63
N VAL A 199 -20.51 15.62 -2.87
CA VAL A 199 -20.86 14.79 -4.03
C VAL A 199 -19.62 14.62 -4.89
N TYR A 200 -19.30 13.37 -5.24
CA TYR A 200 -18.12 13.03 -6.04
C TYR A 200 -18.57 12.45 -7.38
N GLU A 201 -17.98 12.95 -8.46
CA GLU A 201 -18.22 12.41 -9.80
C GLU A 201 -17.58 11.01 -9.93
N PRO A 202 -18.32 9.99 -10.39
CA PRO A 202 -17.74 8.68 -10.69
C PRO A 202 -16.70 8.78 -11.81
N LEU A 203 -15.59 8.05 -11.67
CA LEU A 203 -14.63 7.89 -12.76
C LEU A 203 -15.27 7.13 -13.94
N ALA A 204 -14.72 7.32 -15.13
CA ALA A 204 -15.20 6.66 -16.35
C ALA A 204 -15.27 5.13 -16.18
N ALA A 205 -16.34 4.52 -16.68
CA ALA A 205 -16.49 3.07 -16.66
C ALA A 205 -15.32 2.40 -17.38
N GLY A 206 -14.75 1.37 -16.76
CA GLY A 206 -13.57 0.65 -17.24
C GLY A 206 -12.21 1.21 -16.78
N ALA A 207 -12.19 2.37 -16.11
CA ALA A 207 -10.99 2.88 -15.43
C ALA A 207 -10.45 1.84 -14.45
N SER A 208 -9.12 1.70 -14.36
CA SER A 208 -8.47 0.80 -13.40
C SER A 208 -8.72 1.28 -11.98
N CYS A 209 -9.04 0.35 -11.09
CA CYS A 209 -9.16 0.60 -9.66
C CYS A 209 -8.63 -0.61 -8.88
N ASN A 210 -8.76 -0.57 -7.56
CA ASN A 210 -8.49 -1.72 -6.69
C ASN A 210 -9.60 -1.76 -5.63
N ASP A 211 -10.36 -2.86 -5.57
CA ASP A 211 -11.50 -3.00 -4.66
C ASP A 211 -11.09 -3.48 -3.25
N GLY A 212 -9.79 -3.66 -3.02
CA GLY A 212 -9.20 -4.15 -1.79
C GLY A 212 -9.30 -5.66 -1.59
N ASN A 213 -9.88 -6.39 -2.54
CA ASN A 213 -10.05 -7.83 -2.47
C ASN A 213 -9.00 -8.54 -3.35
N ALA A 214 -8.09 -9.26 -2.72
CA ALA A 214 -7.05 -10.03 -3.42
C ALA A 214 -7.60 -11.26 -4.18
N CYS A 215 -8.89 -11.59 -4.01
CA CYS A 215 -9.60 -12.61 -4.79
C CYS A 215 -10.30 -12.04 -6.03
N THR A 216 -10.04 -10.79 -6.37
CA THR A 216 -10.45 -10.16 -7.63
C THR A 216 -9.21 -9.69 -8.37
N LEU A 217 -9.23 -9.84 -9.70
CA LEU A 217 -8.17 -9.41 -10.60
C LEU A 217 -8.72 -8.45 -11.64
N ASN A 218 -7.86 -7.54 -12.10
CA ASN A 218 -8.18 -6.55 -13.13
C ASN A 218 -9.39 -5.67 -12.75
N ASP A 219 -9.40 -5.13 -11.53
CA ASP A 219 -10.54 -4.37 -11.05
C ASP A 219 -10.77 -3.11 -11.88
N LYS A 220 -12.05 -2.86 -12.16
CA LYS A 220 -12.50 -1.77 -13.00
C LYS A 220 -13.68 -1.05 -12.38
N CYS A 221 -13.73 0.25 -12.63
CA CYS A 221 -14.86 1.07 -12.25
C CYS A 221 -16.09 0.75 -13.10
N GLY A 222 -17.23 0.51 -12.45
CA GLY A 222 -18.55 0.53 -13.07
C GLY A 222 -19.06 1.96 -13.27
N ALA A 223 -20.16 2.10 -14.02
CA ALA A 223 -20.75 3.41 -14.33
C ALA A 223 -21.25 4.18 -13.09
N THR A 224 -21.47 3.50 -11.96
CA THR A 224 -21.98 4.08 -10.70
C THR A 224 -20.90 4.21 -9.63
N GLY A 225 -19.61 4.07 -9.98
CA GLY A 225 -18.50 4.24 -9.03
C GLY A 225 -18.21 3.02 -8.16
N ALA A 226 -18.75 1.84 -8.47
CA ALA A 226 -18.34 0.57 -7.87
C ALA A 226 -17.03 0.09 -8.49
N CYS A 227 -16.04 -0.29 -7.68
CA CYS A 227 -14.84 -0.99 -8.16
C CYS A 227 -15.08 -2.49 -8.04
N THR A 228 -15.01 -3.23 -9.15
CA THR A 228 -15.16 -4.68 -9.15
C THR A 228 -14.18 -5.34 -10.11
N GLY A 229 -13.70 -6.53 -9.75
CA GLY A 229 -12.81 -7.33 -10.60
C GLY A 229 -13.35 -8.69 -11.01
N THR A 230 -12.50 -9.43 -11.73
CA THR A 230 -12.74 -10.81 -12.12
C THR A 230 -12.35 -11.73 -10.98
N THR A 231 -13.26 -12.60 -10.54
CA THR A 231 -13.03 -13.49 -9.40
C THR A 231 -11.91 -14.50 -9.67
N VAL A 232 -10.99 -14.66 -8.72
CA VAL A 232 -9.94 -15.68 -8.73
C VAL A 232 -10.57 -17.06 -8.55
N GLY A 233 -10.35 -17.93 -9.53
CA GLY A 233 -10.80 -19.32 -9.49
C GLY A 233 -9.81 -20.24 -8.78
N CYS A 234 -10.18 -20.79 -7.62
CA CYS A 234 -9.36 -21.75 -6.89
C CYS A 234 -9.58 -23.18 -7.39
N ASN A 235 -9.15 -23.48 -8.63
CA ASN A 235 -9.45 -24.77 -9.27
C ASN A 235 -8.30 -25.80 -9.23
N SER A 236 -7.14 -25.41 -8.70
CA SER A 236 -5.90 -26.22 -8.68
C SER A 236 -5.52 -26.64 -7.26
N PRO A 237 -6.21 -27.63 -6.66
CA PRO A 237 -5.83 -28.17 -5.37
C PRO A 237 -4.42 -28.80 -5.41
N PRO A 238 -3.72 -28.90 -4.27
CA PRO A 238 -2.37 -29.47 -4.20
C PRO A 238 -2.31 -30.98 -4.44
N GLY A 239 -3.45 -31.68 -4.44
CA GLY A 239 -3.53 -33.12 -4.71
C GLY A 239 -4.95 -33.62 -4.87
N THR A 240 -5.11 -34.87 -5.28
CA THR A 240 -6.40 -35.55 -5.52
C THR A 240 -7.26 -35.67 -4.27
N CYS A 241 -6.63 -35.66 -3.09
CA CYS A 241 -7.28 -35.73 -1.79
C CYS A 241 -7.80 -34.41 -1.25
N TYR A 242 -7.86 -33.37 -2.07
CA TYR A 242 -8.48 -32.09 -1.74
C TYR A 242 -9.71 -31.83 -2.63
N ALA A 243 -10.67 -31.07 -2.11
CA ALA A 243 -11.83 -30.63 -2.87
C ALA A 243 -11.43 -29.58 -3.94
N SER A 244 -12.20 -29.49 -5.02
CA SER A 244 -12.11 -28.42 -6.00
C SER A 244 -13.55 -28.01 -6.38
N PRO A 245 -13.89 -26.71 -6.41
CA PRO A 245 -13.02 -25.56 -6.15
C PRO A 245 -12.69 -25.37 -4.67
N GLY A 246 -11.58 -24.68 -4.39
CA GLY A 246 -11.21 -24.17 -3.07
C GLY A 246 -11.86 -22.82 -2.77
N THR A 247 -11.48 -22.22 -1.64
CA THR A 247 -11.90 -20.89 -1.21
C THR A 247 -10.73 -19.93 -1.22
N CYS A 248 -10.89 -18.80 -1.90
CA CYS A 248 -9.88 -17.74 -1.92
C CYS A 248 -10.01 -16.84 -0.68
N ASN A 249 -8.89 -16.48 -0.06
CA ASN A 249 -8.85 -15.53 1.05
C ASN A 249 -8.76 -14.09 0.53
N PRO A 250 -9.77 -13.22 0.78
CA PRO A 250 -9.85 -11.88 0.18
C PRO A 250 -8.73 -10.92 0.63
N ALA A 251 -8.05 -11.19 1.74
CA ALA A 251 -6.92 -10.36 2.19
C ALA A 251 -5.58 -10.74 1.54
N THR A 252 -5.44 -11.99 1.07
CA THR A 252 -4.13 -12.53 0.63
C THR A 252 -4.13 -13.09 -0.80
N GLY A 253 -5.31 -13.39 -1.36
CA GLY A 253 -5.46 -14.04 -2.67
C GLY A 253 -5.12 -15.53 -2.64
N VAL A 254 -4.76 -16.09 -1.48
CA VAL A 254 -4.36 -17.49 -1.35
C VAL A 254 -5.58 -18.40 -1.37
N CYS A 255 -5.53 -19.42 -2.22
CA CYS A 255 -6.52 -20.47 -2.28
C CYS A 255 -6.30 -21.49 -1.16
N SER A 256 -7.36 -21.78 -0.42
CA SER A 256 -7.44 -22.83 0.59
C SER A 256 -8.36 -23.95 0.09
N TYR A 257 -8.02 -25.19 0.44
CA TYR A 257 -8.73 -26.37 -0.05
C TYR A 257 -9.07 -27.29 1.12
N ALA A 258 -10.33 -27.70 1.21
CA ALA A 258 -10.75 -28.68 2.20
C ALA A 258 -10.22 -30.07 1.83
N ALA A 259 -9.66 -30.79 2.80
CA ALA A 259 -9.33 -32.20 2.61
C ALA A 259 -10.62 -33.00 2.36
N ARG A 260 -10.55 -33.95 1.43
CA ARG A 260 -11.64 -34.90 1.19
C ARG A 260 -11.79 -35.84 2.41
N PRO A 261 -12.99 -36.40 2.63
CA PRO A 261 -13.22 -37.34 3.73
C PRO A 261 -12.25 -38.53 3.69
N ALA A 262 -11.92 -39.03 4.88
CA ALA A 262 -11.14 -40.25 5.02
C ALA A 262 -11.80 -41.42 4.26
N GLY A 263 -11.01 -42.21 3.54
CA GLY A 263 -11.52 -43.31 2.72
C GLY A 263 -11.97 -42.93 1.30
N THR A 264 -11.91 -41.65 0.93
CA THR A 264 -12.16 -41.24 -0.47
C THR A 264 -11.09 -41.87 -1.38
N SER A 265 -11.50 -42.46 -2.49
CA SER A 265 -10.55 -43.06 -3.44
C SER A 265 -9.58 -42.02 -4.00
N CYS A 266 -8.33 -42.42 -4.13
CA CYS A 266 -7.27 -41.65 -4.77
C CYS A 266 -6.32 -42.59 -5.51
N SER A 267 -5.25 -42.05 -6.06
CA SER A 267 -4.11 -42.81 -6.56
C SER A 267 -2.85 -42.19 -5.99
N ASP A 268 -2.00 -43.01 -5.40
CA ASP A 268 -0.67 -42.60 -4.90
C ASP A 268 0.40 -42.53 -6.02
N GLY A 269 0.03 -42.90 -7.24
CA GLY A 269 0.90 -42.95 -8.41
C GLY A 269 1.66 -44.26 -8.59
N ASP A 270 1.56 -45.19 -7.64
CA ASP A 270 2.08 -46.55 -7.78
C ASP A 270 1.01 -47.41 -8.47
N SER A 271 1.37 -48.04 -9.58
CA SER A 271 0.46 -48.99 -10.24
C SER A 271 0.29 -50.30 -9.47
N CYS A 272 1.16 -50.56 -8.48
CA CYS A 272 1.25 -51.79 -7.72
C CYS A 272 0.54 -51.70 -6.38
N THR A 273 -0.26 -50.67 -6.19
CA THR A 273 -1.17 -50.50 -5.07
C THR A 273 -2.60 -50.51 -5.62
N SER A 274 -3.55 -50.99 -4.83
CA SER A 274 -4.96 -50.98 -5.23
C SER A 274 -5.83 -50.52 -4.07
N GLY A 275 -6.84 -49.72 -4.37
CA GLY A 275 -7.76 -49.22 -3.35
C GLY A 275 -7.16 -48.14 -2.45
N ASP A 276 -6.30 -47.27 -2.99
CA ASP A 276 -5.70 -46.15 -2.25
C ASP A 276 -6.77 -45.19 -1.73
N THR A 277 -6.55 -44.67 -0.53
CA THR A 277 -7.52 -43.82 0.16
C THR A 277 -6.91 -42.56 0.74
N CYS A 278 -7.68 -41.48 0.65
CA CYS A 278 -7.32 -40.22 1.28
C CYS A 278 -7.41 -40.30 2.80
N HIS A 279 -6.41 -39.79 3.50
CA HIS A 279 -6.45 -39.50 4.93
C HIS A 279 -5.68 -38.21 5.22
N GLY A 280 -6.35 -37.20 5.80
CA GLY A 280 -5.70 -35.93 6.17
C GLY A 280 -5.07 -35.15 5.00
N GLY A 281 -5.62 -35.26 3.78
CA GLY A 281 -5.12 -34.58 2.58
C GLY A 281 -4.01 -35.34 1.83
N ALA A 282 -3.48 -36.43 2.39
CA ALA A 282 -2.56 -37.33 1.71
C ALA A 282 -3.30 -38.55 1.15
N CYS A 283 -2.81 -39.09 0.03
CA CYS A 283 -3.25 -40.38 -0.50
C CYS A 283 -2.39 -41.49 0.11
N TYR A 284 -3.02 -42.42 0.82
CA TYR A 284 -2.34 -43.58 1.40
C TYR A 284 -2.49 -44.76 0.47
N SER A 285 -1.35 -45.41 0.18
CA SER A 285 -1.29 -46.64 -0.61
C SER A 285 -2.20 -47.71 -0.04
N GLY A 286 -3.04 -48.30 -0.89
CA GLY A 286 -3.78 -49.50 -0.57
C GLY A 286 -2.89 -50.75 -0.59
N PRO A 287 -3.47 -51.94 -0.44
CA PRO A 287 -2.72 -53.20 -0.51
C PRO A 287 -1.94 -53.34 -1.83
N GLN A 288 -0.73 -53.90 -1.72
CA GLN A 288 0.10 -54.21 -2.87
C GLN A 288 -0.57 -55.25 -3.78
N VAL A 289 -0.45 -55.05 -5.08
CA VAL A 289 -0.93 -55.91 -6.15
C VAL A 289 0.17 -56.13 -7.18
N CYS A 290 0.05 -57.21 -7.94
CA CYS A 290 1.08 -57.57 -8.91
C CYS A 290 0.96 -56.79 -10.21
N CYS A 291 1.83 -55.78 -10.35
CA CYS A 291 2.08 -55.10 -11.62
C CYS A 291 2.82 -55.97 -12.61
N SER A 292 2.51 -55.79 -13.89
CA SER A 292 3.21 -56.40 -15.03
C SER A 292 2.90 -57.88 -15.29
N GLY A 293 1.62 -58.18 -15.57
CA GLY A 293 1.25 -59.44 -16.23
C GLY A 293 0.69 -60.53 -15.33
N GLY A 294 0.40 -60.24 -14.07
CA GLY A 294 -0.39 -61.13 -13.21
C GLY A 294 0.40 -62.24 -12.52
N GLY A 295 -0.20 -62.73 -11.45
CA GLY A 295 0.39 -63.62 -10.45
C GLY A 295 -0.31 -63.39 -9.10
N VAL A 296 0.04 -64.16 -8.08
CA VAL A 296 -0.44 -63.95 -6.71
C VAL A 296 0.63 -63.23 -5.89
N LEU A 297 0.20 -62.30 -5.01
CA LEU A 297 1.08 -61.69 -4.03
C LEU A 297 1.48 -62.75 -2.98
N CYS A 298 2.78 -62.96 -2.75
CA CYS A 298 3.31 -63.97 -1.83
C CYS A 298 4.42 -63.35 -0.96
N ASN A 299 4.15 -63.15 0.33
CA ASN A 299 5.10 -62.55 1.28
C ASN A 299 5.79 -61.25 0.78
N GLY A 300 5.02 -60.37 0.11
CA GLY A 300 5.53 -59.10 -0.42
C GLY A 300 6.22 -59.17 -1.78
N MET A 301 6.31 -60.34 -2.43
CA MET A 301 6.76 -60.48 -3.82
C MET A 301 5.65 -60.99 -4.73
N CYS A 302 5.74 -60.69 -6.02
CA CYS A 302 4.83 -61.20 -7.03
C CYS A 302 5.34 -62.49 -7.64
N CYS A 303 4.51 -63.54 -7.59
CA CYS A 303 4.80 -64.76 -8.31
C CYS A 303 4.56 -64.58 -9.81
N SER A 304 5.14 -65.44 -10.63
CA SER A 304 4.93 -65.41 -12.07
C SER A 304 3.47 -65.71 -12.41
N GLN A 305 3.02 -65.30 -13.59
CA GLN A 305 1.65 -65.54 -14.02
C GLN A 305 1.31 -67.04 -14.04
N GLY A 306 0.35 -67.44 -13.19
CA GLY A 306 -0.09 -68.82 -13.01
C GLY A 306 0.47 -69.51 -11.76
N ASP A 307 1.52 -68.99 -11.15
CA ASP A 307 2.11 -69.54 -9.92
C ASP A 307 1.19 -69.31 -8.71
N TYR A 308 1.36 -70.13 -7.67
CA TYR A 308 0.60 -70.02 -6.43
C TYR A 308 1.53 -69.86 -5.21
N CYS A 309 1.00 -69.29 -4.12
CA CYS A 309 1.77 -69.03 -2.90
C CYS A 309 1.54 -70.14 -1.87
N MET A 310 2.61 -70.81 -1.42
CA MET A 310 2.56 -71.71 -0.25
C MET A 310 3.70 -71.38 0.72
N GLY A 311 3.35 -71.13 1.99
CA GLY A 311 4.33 -70.85 3.04
C GLY A 311 5.18 -69.59 2.77
N GLY A 312 4.66 -68.62 2.03
CA GLY A 312 5.40 -67.41 1.65
C GLY A 312 6.42 -67.60 0.52
N THR A 313 6.43 -68.76 -0.15
CA THR A 313 7.28 -69.03 -1.32
C THR A 313 6.42 -69.23 -2.56
N CYS A 314 6.76 -68.55 -3.66
CA CYS A 314 6.14 -68.77 -4.96
C CYS A 314 6.45 -70.17 -5.47
N ARG A 315 5.42 -70.90 -5.87
CA ARG A 315 5.56 -72.22 -6.49
C ARG A 315 4.99 -72.22 -7.91
N PRO A 316 5.69 -72.86 -8.86
CA PRO A 316 5.23 -72.93 -10.23
C PRO A 316 3.87 -73.60 -10.33
N ARG A 317 3.01 -73.12 -11.24
CA ARG A 317 1.74 -73.78 -11.58
C ARG A 317 1.91 -75.29 -11.75
N CYS A 318 1.17 -76.08 -10.97
CA CYS A 318 1.07 -77.51 -11.21
C CYS A 318 0.09 -77.69 -12.38
N LEU A 319 0.63 -77.99 -13.57
CA LEU A 319 -0.17 -78.37 -14.73
C LEU A 319 -1.07 -79.53 -14.29
N ALA A 320 -2.36 -79.28 -14.24
CA ALA A 320 -3.36 -80.19 -13.71
C ALA A 320 -3.29 -81.55 -14.41
N LEU A 321 -2.59 -82.53 -13.83
CA LEU A 321 -2.71 -83.92 -14.22
C LEU A 321 -2.67 -84.95 -13.09
N ASP A 322 -2.29 -84.62 -11.84
CA ASP A 322 -2.39 -85.60 -10.75
C ASP A 322 -2.84 -84.98 -9.41
N VAL A 323 -3.85 -85.57 -8.78
CA VAL A 323 -4.32 -85.24 -7.42
C VAL A 323 -3.92 -86.41 -6.52
N VAL A 324 -3.12 -86.18 -5.48
CA VAL A 324 -2.83 -87.24 -4.50
C VAL A 324 -3.90 -87.20 -3.40
N ARG A 325 -4.52 -88.36 -3.13
CA ARG A 325 -5.36 -88.56 -1.96
C ARG A 325 -4.48 -88.81 -0.75
N THR A 326 -4.64 -88.04 0.33
CA THR A 326 -4.03 -88.39 1.61
C THR A 326 -4.71 -89.65 2.19
N PRO A 327 -4.09 -90.35 3.15
CA PRO A 327 -4.74 -91.43 3.90
C PRO A 327 -6.05 -91.00 4.57
N GLU A 328 -6.22 -89.71 4.86
CA GLU A 328 -7.46 -89.12 5.39
C GLU A 328 -8.45 -88.64 4.30
N ASN A 329 -8.24 -89.01 3.03
CA ASN A 329 -9.10 -88.68 1.89
C ASN A 329 -9.22 -87.19 1.57
N GLN A 330 -8.20 -86.38 1.91
CA GLN A 330 -8.11 -84.99 1.47
C GLN A 330 -7.47 -84.92 0.07
N MET A 331 -8.05 -84.09 -0.80
CA MET A 331 -7.52 -83.85 -2.15
C MET A 331 -6.48 -82.74 -2.09
N ILE A 332 -5.21 -83.08 -2.34
CA ILE A 332 -4.11 -82.12 -2.41
C ILE A 332 -3.51 -82.20 -3.84
N PRO A 333 -3.24 -81.07 -4.52
CA PRO A 333 -2.60 -81.11 -5.84
C PRO A 333 -1.23 -81.79 -5.76
N ALA A 334 -0.99 -82.80 -6.61
CA ALA A 334 0.31 -83.43 -6.74
C ALA A 334 1.23 -82.47 -7.51
N CYS A 335 2.32 -82.07 -6.88
CA CYS A 335 3.42 -81.41 -7.58
C CYS A 335 4.62 -82.36 -7.49
N PRO A 336 5.44 -82.50 -8.55
CA PRO A 336 6.60 -83.36 -8.49
C PRO A 336 7.50 -82.89 -7.34
N MET A 337 7.77 -83.81 -6.42
CA MET A 337 8.69 -83.67 -5.30
C MET A 337 10.14 -83.64 -5.81
N GLU A 338 10.47 -82.67 -6.64
CA GLU A 338 11.85 -82.31 -6.99
C GLU A 338 11.80 -80.78 -7.02
N VAL A 339 12.09 -80.07 -5.93
CA VAL A 339 13.43 -79.82 -5.41
C VAL A 339 13.31 -79.54 -3.90
N PHE A 340 14.05 -80.31 -3.09
CA PHE A 340 14.41 -79.97 -1.70
C PHE A 340 15.53 -78.94 -1.69
#